data_AF-A0A0F9B9I0-F1
#
_entry.id   AF-A0A0F9B9I0-F1
#
_cell.length_a   1.000
_cell.length_b   1.000
_cell.length_c   1.000
_cell.angle_alpha   90.00
_cell.angle_beta   90.00
_cell.angle_gamma   90.00
#
_symmetry.space_group_name_H-M   'P 1'
#
loop_
_entity.id
_entity.type
_entity.pdbx_description
1 polymer ?
#
loop_
_entity_poly.entity_id
_entity_poly.type
_entity_poly.pdbx_seq_one_letter_code
_entity_poly.pdbx_strand_id
1 'polypeptide(L)'
;MKTQREFFAALAKERNGWVIRRRYSWGELAEIRDGGYCPITAVAKAETGTIYGSMQYRAAANAIGLPIKLANRIARAADWIKIEPRLRKRILAALGLEESNG
;
A
#
# COMPACT_ATOMS: atom_id res chain seq x y z
N MET A 1 -9.09 17.00 -2.81
CA MET A 1 -7.82 16.39 -2.36
C MET A 1 -8.14 15.35 -1.30
N LYS A 2 -7.66 14.11 -1.46
CA LYS A 2 -8.02 12.97 -0.61
C LYS A 2 -7.26 12.96 0.71
N THR A 3 -7.96 12.74 1.80
CA THR A 3 -7.42 12.63 3.16
C THR A 3 -6.87 11.23 3.44
N GLN A 4 -6.12 11.11 4.54
CA GLN A 4 -5.64 9.82 5.02
C GLN A 4 -6.79 8.85 5.36
N ARG A 5 -7.89 9.35 5.93
CA ARG A 5 -9.05 8.52 6.28
C ARG A 5 -9.74 7.96 5.04
N GLU A 6 -9.97 8.79 4.04
CA GLU A 6 -10.57 8.38 2.76
C GLU A 6 -9.69 7.37 2.02
N PHE A 7 -8.37 7.58 2.04
CA PHE A 7 -7.44 6.61 1.47
C PHE A 7 -7.55 5.23 2.13
N PHE A 8 -7.58 5.16 3.46
CA PHE A 8 -7.71 3.88 4.16
C PHE A 8 -9.08 3.22 3.95
N ALA A 9 -10.15 4.01 3.84
CA ALA A 9 -11.47 3.49 3.52
C ALA A 9 -11.53 2.89 2.10
N ALA A 10 -10.86 3.52 1.13
CA ALA A 10 -10.72 2.96 -0.22
C ALA A 10 -9.83 1.71 -0.20
N LEU A 11 -8.69 1.77 0.47
CA LEU A 11 -7.76 0.64 0.59
C LEU A 11 -8.43 -0.60 1.23
N ALA A 12 -9.33 -0.40 2.20
CA ALA A 12 -10.04 -1.50 2.84
C ALA A 12 -11.06 -2.21 1.94
N LYS A 13 -11.46 -1.61 0.82
CA LYS A 13 -12.31 -2.28 -0.19
C LYS A 13 -11.50 -3.24 -1.06
N GLU A 14 -10.18 -3.05 -1.11
CA GLU A 14 -9.26 -3.81 -1.94
C GLU A 14 -8.74 -5.09 -1.26
N ARG A 15 -9.36 -5.55 -0.16
CA ARG A 15 -8.90 -6.65 0.72
C ARG A 15 -8.50 -7.97 0.04
N ASN A 16 -8.89 -8.19 -1.22
CA ASN A 16 -8.70 -9.45 -1.94
C ASN A 16 -7.46 -9.51 -2.87
N GLY A 17 -6.53 -8.55 -2.84
CA GLY A 17 -5.43 -8.52 -3.84
C GLY A 17 -4.09 -7.92 -3.40
N TRP A 18 -3.67 -8.10 -2.14
CA TRP A 18 -2.46 -7.43 -1.63
C TRP A 18 -1.34 -8.33 -1.17
N VAL A 19 -0.13 -7.84 -1.47
CA VAL A 19 1.15 -8.33 -0.96
C VAL A 19 1.85 -7.17 -0.26
N ILE A 20 2.29 -7.38 0.97
CA ILE A 20 3.21 -6.45 1.61
C ILE A 20 4.60 -7.07 1.57
N ARG A 21 5.47 -6.49 0.74
CA ARG A 21 6.86 -6.92 0.66
C ARG A 21 7.55 -6.60 1.99
N ARG A 22 8.10 -7.63 2.62
CA ARG A 22 9.00 -7.54 3.77
C ARG A 22 10.41 -7.75 3.24
N ARG A 23 11.19 -6.69 3.05
CA ARG A 23 12.61 -6.83 2.70
C ARG A 23 13.42 -6.95 3.99
N TYR A 24 13.85 -8.17 4.31
CA TYR A 24 14.92 -8.42 5.27
C TYR A 24 16.13 -9.00 4.53
N SER A 25 17.32 -8.81 5.07
CA SER A 25 18.59 -9.30 4.52
C SER A 25 18.77 -10.83 4.55
N TRP A 26 17.81 -11.61 5.07
CA TRP A 26 18.01 -13.02 5.42
C TRP A 26 16.85 -13.99 5.09
N GLY A 27 15.89 -13.62 4.23
CA GLY A 27 14.87 -14.59 3.80
C GLY A 27 13.57 -13.93 3.35
N GLU A 28 13.09 -14.36 2.18
CA GLU A 28 11.83 -13.92 1.59
C GLU A 28 10.69 -14.80 2.08
N LEU A 29 9.65 -14.20 2.63
CA LEU A 29 8.32 -14.80 2.66
C LEU A 29 7.32 -13.71 2.28
N ALA A 30 6.88 -13.76 1.02
CA ALA A 30 5.77 -13.02 0.49
C ALA A 30 4.88 -14.02 -0.25
N GLU A 31 3.71 -14.35 0.30
CA GLU A 31 2.72 -15.07 -0.50
C GLU A 31 2.03 -14.04 -1.40
N ILE A 32 2.31 -14.15 -2.69
CA ILE A 32 1.74 -13.30 -3.73
C ILE A 32 0.36 -13.86 -4.05
N ARG A 33 -0.70 -13.14 -3.71
CA ARG A 33 -2.00 -13.36 -4.35
C ARG A 33 -2.39 -12.10 -5.12
N ASP A 34 -2.17 -12.24 -6.42
CA ASP A 34 -2.52 -11.35 -7.53
C ASP A 34 -1.81 -9.98 -7.63
N GLY A 35 -1.08 -9.77 -8.73
CA GLY A 35 -0.75 -8.45 -9.28
C GLY A 35 0.43 -7.62 -8.71
N GLY A 36 0.90 -7.84 -7.49
CA GLY A 36 2.14 -7.19 -6.99
C GLY A 36 2.11 -5.65 -6.84
N TYR A 37 0.93 -5.08 -6.57
CA TYR A 37 0.73 -3.64 -6.42
C TYR A 37 1.12 -3.13 -5.01
N CYS A 38 1.59 -1.88 -4.90
CA CYS A 38 1.73 -1.19 -3.61
C CYS A 38 0.42 -0.47 -3.23
N PRO A 39 0.14 -0.21 -1.92
CA PRO A 39 -1.16 0.28 -1.43
C PRO A 39 -1.81 1.41 -2.24
N ILE A 40 -0.98 2.30 -2.79
CA ILE A 40 -1.44 3.45 -3.58
C ILE A 40 -1.87 3.01 -4.98
N THR A 41 -1.09 2.15 -5.63
CA THR A 41 -1.35 1.72 -7.01
C THR A 41 -2.59 0.86 -7.16
N ALA A 42 -2.95 0.01 -6.18
CA ALA A 42 -4.22 -0.72 -6.32
C ALA A 42 -5.46 0.11 -5.93
N VAL A 43 -5.36 1.07 -4.98
CA VAL A 43 -6.44 2.06 -4.82
C VAL A 43 -6.63 2.86 -6.11
N ALA A 44 -5.55 3.27 -6.78
CA ALA A 44 -5.65 3.96 -8.05
C ALA A 44 -6.26 3.10 -9.15
N LYS A 45 -5.85 1.83 -9.25
CA LYS A 45 -6.46 0.86 -10.18
C LYS A 45 -7.96 0.72 -9.95
N ALA A 46 -8.38 0.58 -8.70
CA ALA A 46 -9.78 0.40 -8.33
C ALA A 46 -10.64 1.62 -8.66
N GLU A 47 -10.12 2.82 -8.42
CA GLU A 47 -10.91 4.05 -8.61
C GLU A 47 -10.88 4.57 -10.05
N THR A 48 -9.81 4.32 -10.79
CA THR A 48 -9.58 4.92 -12.12
C THR A 48 -9.59 3.91 -13.26
N GLY A 49 -9.56 2.60 -12.95
CA GLY A 49 -9.34 1.53 -13.92
C GLY A 49 -7.91 1.47 -14.48
N THR A 50 -7.04 2.43 -14.15
CA THR A 50 -5.68 2.52 -14.70
C THR A 50 -4.68 1.70 -13.90
N ILE A 51 -3.90 0.88 -14.59
CA ILE A 51 -2.83 0.08 -13.99
C ILE A 51 -1.55 0.92 -13.90
N TYR A 52 -1.01 1.05 -12.69
CA TYR A 52 0.26 1.72 -12.43
C TYR A 52 1.30 0.71 -11.94
N GLY A 53 2.51 0.77 -12.47
CA GLY A 53 3.64 -0.02 -11.97
C GLY A 53 4.06 0.41 -10.56
N SER A 54 4.79 -0.45 -9.85
CA SER A 54 5.24 -0.21 -8.46
C SER A 54 6.05 1.09 -8.28
N MET A 55 6.86 1.47 -9.27
CA MET A 55 7.62 2.73 -9.27
C MET A 55 6.77 3.98 -9.59
N GLN A 56 5.54 3.79 -10.08
CA GLN A 56 4.65 4.88 -10.51
C GLN A 56 3.68 5.33 -9.40
N TYR A 57 3.94 5.00 -8.13
CA TYR A 57 3.06 5.33 -7.01
C TYR A 57 2.75 6.83 -6.88
N ARG A 58 3.65 7.71 -7.35
CA ARG A 58 3.42 9.17 -7.37
C ARG A 58 2.39 9.59 -8.41
N ALA A 59 2.44 9.00 -9.61
CA ALA A 59 1.45 9.24 -10.66
C ALA A 59 0.07 8.68 -10.23
N ALA A 60 0.06 7.47 -9.65
CA ALA A 60 -1.14 6.88 -9.05
C ALA A 60 -1.73 7.77 -7.94
N ALA A 61 -0.88 8.31 -7.05
CA ALA A 61 -1.32 9.23 -5.99
C ALA A 61 -1.99 10.49 -6.57
N ASN A 62 -1.40 11.09 -7.60
CA ASN A 62 -1.98 12.26 -8.26
C ASN A 62 -3.34 11.94 -8.89
N ALA A 63 -3.48 10.77 -9.53
CA ALA A 63 -4.72 10.35 -10.17
C ALA A 63 -5.89 10.21 -9.19
N ILE A 64 -5.64 9.76 -7.96
CA ILE A 64 -6.65 9.68 -6.89
C ILE A 64 -6.70 10.92 -5.98
N GLY A 65 -5.97 11.99 -6.34
CA GLY A 65 -5.89 13.23 -5.57
C GLY A 65 -5.26 13.10 -4.18
N LEU A 66 -4.39 12.11 -3.95
CA LEU A 66 -3.68 11.88 -2.69
C LEU A 66 -2.46 12.81 -2.58
N PRO A 67 -2.33 13.61 -1.50
CA PRO A 67 -1.19 14.51 -1.30
C PRO A 67 0.14 13.75 -1.37
N ILE A 68 1.11 14.26 -2.14
CA ILE A 68 2.40 13.60 -2.36
C ILE A 68 3.16 13.32 -1.06
N LYS A 69 3.04 14.22 -0.06
CA LYS A 69 3.63 14.04 1.28
C LYS A 69 3.07 12.79 1.96
N LEU A 70 1.75 12.57 1.87
CA LEU A 70 1.09 11.39 2.45
C LEU A 70 1.41 10.13 1.64
N ALA A 71 1.41 10.22 0.31
CA ALA A 71 1.81 9.12 -0.58
C ALA A 71 3.21 8.60 -0.25
N ASN A 72 4.19 9.50 -0.07
CA ASN A 72 5.55 9.12 0.32
C ASN A 72 5.60 8.39 1.67
N ARG A 73 4.80 8.83 2.65
CA ARG A 73 4.73 8.15 3.96
C ARG A 73 4.13 6.75 3.85
N ILE A 74 3.05 6.60 3.09
CA ILE A 74 2.41 5.30 2.85
C ILE A 74 3.36 4.35 2.14
N ALA A 75 4.02 4.79 1.06
CA ALA A 75 4.99 3.97 0.33
C ALA A 75 6.13 3.50 1.24
N ARG A 76 6.74 4.43 2.01
CA ARG A 76 7.79 4.07 2.97
C ARG A 76 7.31 3.10 4.05
N ALA A 77 6.10 3.27 4.58
CA ALA A 77 5.55 2.37 5.59
C ALA A 77 5.24 0.96 5.03
N ALA A 78 4.81 0.89 3.77
CA ALA A 78 4.57 -0.38 3.09
C ALA A 78 5.88 -1.15 2.84
N ASP A 79 6.94 -0.45 2.45
CA ASP A 79 8.23 -1.06 2.09
C ASP A 79 9.18 -1.28 3.30
N TRP A 80 9.08 -0.45 4.36
CA TRP A 80 10.04 -0.43 5.48
C TRP A 80 9.35 -0.43 6.85
N ILE A 81 9.43 -1.57 7.55
CA ILE A 81 8.83 -1.75 8.89
C ILE A 81 9.32 -0.72 9.91
N LYS A 82 10.62 -0.44 9.90
CA LYS A 82 11.27 0.40 10.92
C LYS A 82 10.98 1.89 10.78
N ILE A 83 10.57 2.36 9.59
CA ILE A 83 10.45 3.79 9.31
C ILE A 83 9.14 4.36 9.88
N GLU A 84 8.01 3.71 9.63
CA GLU A 84 6.68 4.21 10.00
C GLU A 84 5.81 3.05 10.54
N PRO A 85 6.19 2.43 11.67
CA PRO A 85 5.57 1.18 12.14
C PRO A 85 4.08 1.33 12.48
N ARG A 86 3.67 2.48 13.03
CA ARG A 86 2.25 2.76 13.30
C ARG A 86 1.44 2.89 12.02
N LEU A 87 1.98 3.54 11.00
CA LEU A 87 1.29 3.70 9.71
C LEU A 87 1.21 2.37 8.98
N ARG A 88 2.26 1.56 9.04
CA ARG A 88 2.29 0.21 8.49
C ARG A 88 1.19 -0.67 9.09
N LYS A 89 1.05 -0.69 10.42
CA LYS A 89 -0.05 -1.43 11.09
C LYS A 89 -1.43 -0.99 10.59
N ARG A 90 -1.62 0.30 10.31
CA ARG A 90 -2.89 0.81 9.74
C ARG A 90 -3.12 0.37 8.29
N ILE A 91 -2.06 0.30 7.48
CA ILE A 91 -2.12 -0.24 6.11
C ILE A 91 -2.51 -1.71 6.16
N LEU A 92 -1.80 -2.51 6.96
CA LEU A 92 -2.09 -3.93 7.19
C LEU A 92 -3.54 -4.15 7.64
N ALA A 93 -3.98 -3.43 8.68
CA ALA A 93 -5.34 -3.54 9.21
C ALA A 93 -6.41 -3.15 8.18
N ALA A 94 -6.19 -2.11 7.37
CA ALA A 94 -7.11 -1.75 6.29
C ALA A 94 -7.26 -2.92 5.30
N LEU A 95 -6.14 -3.54 4.96
CA LEU A 95 -6.06 -4.70 4.09
C LEU A 95 -6.53 -6.02 4.72
N GLY A 96 -6.91 -6.02 6.00
CA GLY A 96 -7.25 -7.26 6.72
C GLY A 96 -6.07 -8.21 6.86
N LEU A 97 -4.85 -7.67 6.80
CA LEU A 97 -3.60 -8.42 6.91
C LEU A 97 -2.99 -8.23 8.30
N GLU A 98 -2.25 -9.23 8.74
CA GLU A 98 -1.44 -9.18 9.95
C GLU A 98 0.04 -9.38 9.59
N GLU A 99 0.94 -8.83 10.41
CA GLU A 99 2.35 -9.20 10.27
C GLU A 99 2.53 -10.61 10.80
N SER A 100 3.03 -11.55 10.00
CA SER A 100 3.49 -12.81 10.57
C SER A 100 4.73 -12.52 11.43
N ASN A 101 4.69 -12.98 12.67
CA ASN A 101 5.89 -13.05 13.50
C ASN A 101 6.65 -14.29 13.03
N GLY A 102 7.60 -14.08 12.12
CA GLY A 102 8.68 -15.04 11.87
C GLY A 102 9.73 -14.90 12.97
#